data_AF-M5SB55-F1
#
_entry.id   AF-M5SB55-F1
#
_cell.length_a   1.000
_cell.length_b   1.000
_cell.length_c   1.000
_cell.angle_alpha   90.00
_cell.angle_beta   90.00
_cell.angle_gamma   90.00
#
_symmetry.space_group_name_H-M   'P 1'
#
loop_
_entity.id
_entity.type
_entity.pdbx_description
1 polymer ?
#
loop_
_entity_poly.entity_id
_entity_poly.type
_entity_poly.pdbx_seq_one_letter_code
_entity_poly.pdbx_strand_id
1 'polypeptide(L)'
;MNVEAAVRERYAQAAHDREAELCCPVDYDAKYLKVIPQEVIDRDYGCGDPSKYVRPGETVLDLGSGGGKICFIASQVVGEHGHVIGVDMNDDMLTLARDSQPKVAEAIGYDNITFRKGKIQDLAIDRDEVQDYLKQHPVTDDAGLRALEAYLAEQRRESPMIDDETIDVVVSNCVLNLVDADEKELLFDEIFRVLRPGGRAVISDIVCDEEVPEAMQADPELWSGCISGAYKLSTFLEAFENAGFEDIQIAVLQTEPWRVVEGIAFRSMTVIATRPDEDALQSGDVSASGYQRVYRGPFKYVCDDAGRMYTRGEVCTDELAEAASRETIADQFAVYTSDSNAKPKSFSLPTATDCCSGDSCC
;
A
#
# COMPACT_ATOMS: atom_id res chain seq x y z
N MET A 1 -23.75 -20.43 5.35
CA MET A 1 -22.40 -20.96 5.06
C MET A 1 -21.41 -20.06 5.76
N ASN A 2 -20.28 -20.59 6.23
CA ASN A 2 -19.19 -19.75 6.75
C ASN A 2 -18.57 -18.99 5.57
N VAL A 3 -18.43 -17.68 5.69
CA VAL A 3 -17.93 -16.76 4.64
C VAL A 3 -16.51 -17.13 4.21
N GLU A 4 -15.62 -17.41 5.16
CA GLU A 4 -14.23 -17.84 4.91
C GLU A 4 -14.17 -19.13 4.09
N ALA A 5 -15.12 -20.06 4.32
CA ALA A 5 -15.18 -21.29 3.55
C ALA A 5 -15.60 -21.07 2.10
N ALA A 6 -16.52 -20.14 1.84
CA ALA A 6 -16.97 -19.79 0.49
C ALA A 6 -15.87 -19.08 -0.31
N VAL A 7 -15.14 -18.14 0.31
CA VAL A 7 -13.97 -17.50 -0.30
C VAL A 7 -12.93 -18.57 -0.64
N ARG A 8 -12.56 -19.42 0.32
CA ARG A 8 -11.56 -20.48 0.08
C ARG A 8 -11.96 -21.41 -1.07
N GLU A 9 -13.21 -21.86 -1.11
CA GLU A 9 -13.68 -22.78 -2.16
C GLU A 9 -13.64 -22.14 -3.55
N ARG A 10 -14.12 -20.89 -3.67
CA ARG A 10 -14.10 -20.17 -4.95
C ARG A 10 -12.68 -19.93 -5.45
N TYR A 11 -11.79 -19.42 -4.59
CA TYR A 11 -10.42 -19.12 -5.01
C TYR A 11 -9.58 -20.38 -5.22
N ALA A 12 -9.87 -21.49 -4.54
CA ALA A 12 -9.27 -22.79 -4.87
C ALA A 12 -9.71 -23.24 -6.27
N GLN A 13 -11.00 -23.14 -6.62
CA GLN A 13 -11.46 -23.45 -7.97
C GLN A 13 -10.82 -22.52 -9.02
N ALA A 14 -10.71 -21.23 -8.72
CA ALA A 14 -10.09 -20.23 -9.56
C ALA A 14 -8.56 -20.44 -9.73
N ALA A 15 -7.92 -21.20 -8.84
CA ALA A 15 -6.55 -21.66 -8.99
C ALA A 15 -6.41 -22.75 -10.06
N HIS A 16 -7.49 -23.46 -10.42
CA HIS A 16 -7.49 -24.50 -11.46
C HIS A 16 -8.02 -23.95 -12.79
N ASP A 17 -9.13 -23.22 -12.77
CA ASP A 17 -9.82 -22.68 -13.95
C ASP A 17 -9.97 -21.16 -13.88
N ARG A 18 -9.85 -20.47 -15.03
CA ARG A 18 -9.93 -19.00 -15.09
C ARG A 18 -11.36 -18.48 -14.84
N GLU A 19 -11.53 -17.60 -13.85
CA GLU A 19 -12.80 -16.89 -13.58
C GLU A 19 -12.78 -15.44 -14.10
N ALA A 20 -13.45 -15.19 -15.25
CA ALA A 20 -13.47 -13.86 -15.87
C ALA A 20 -14.22 -12.79 -15.06
N GLU A 21 -15.14 -13.19 -14.17
CA GLU A 21 -15.98 -12.27 -13.40
C GLU A 21 -15.28 -11.60 -12.21
N LEU A 22 -14.09 -12.06 -11.84
CA LEU A 22 -13.29 -11.52 -10.73
C LEU A 22 -12.31 -10.42 -11.18
N CYS A 23 -12.09 -10.23 -12.48
CA CYS A 23 -11.00 -9.40 -13.00
C CYS A 23 -11.50 -8.03 -13.45
N CYS A 24 -10.89 -6.95 -12.94
CA CYS A 24 -11.00 -5.64 -13.59
C CYS A 24 -9.90 -5.50 -14.66
N PRO A 25 -10.12 -4.74 -15.75
CA PRO A 25 -9.06 -4.47 -16.72
C PRO A 25 -7.94 -3.63 -16.07
N VAL A 26 -6.77 -4.23 -15.86
CA VAL A 26 -5.58 -3.54 -15.34
C VAL A 26 -4.47 -3.55 -16.38
N ASP A 27 -3.87 -2.38 -16.63
CA ASP A 27 -2.74 -2.22 -17.54
C ASP A 27 -1.41 -2.28 -16.77
N TYR A 28 -0.78 -3.46 -16.83
CA TYR A 28 0.57 -3.72 -16.30
C TYR A 28 1.63 -3.40 -17.37
N ASP A 29 2.81 -2.97 -16.94
CA ASP A 29 3.93 -2.79 -17.88
C ASP A 29 4.31 -4.15 -18.49
N ALA A 30 4.04 -4.30 -19.78
CA ALA A 30 4.24 -5.52 -20.55
C ALA A 30 5.68 -6.06 -20.49
N LYS A 31 6.68 -5.24 -20.10
CA LYS A 31 8.05 -5.72 -19.93
C LYS A 31 8.18 -6.73 -18.77
N TYR A 32 7.47 -6.51 -17.65
CA TYR A 32 7.56 -7.35 -16.46
C TYR A 32 6.82 -8.68 -16.62
N LEU A 33 5.80 -8.71 -17.48
CA LEU A 33 5.01 -9.91 -17.71
C LEU A 33 5.75 -10.99 -18.53
N LYS A 34 6.80 -10.63 -19.28
CA LYS A 34 7.48 -11.55 -20.22
C LYS A 34 8.14 -12.74 -19.56
N VAL A 35 8.60 -12.58 -18.32
CA VAL A 35 9.30 -13.61 -17.56
C VAL A 35 8.37 -14.43 -16.67
N ILE A 36 7.12 -14.00 -16.53
CA ILE A 36 6.12 -14.63 -15.66
C ILE A 36 5.44 -15.76 -16.44
N PRO A 37 5.34 -16.99 -15.88
CA PRO A 37 4.60 -18.06 -16.51
C PRO A 37 3.15 -17.66 -16.83
N GLN A 38 2.66 -18.03 -18.02
CA GLN A 38 1.32 -17.63 -18.47
C GLN A 38 0.21 -18.09 -17.51
N GLU A 39 0.38 -19.25 -16.88
CA GLU A 39 -0.54 -19.79 -15.88
C GLU A 39 -0.73 -18.85 -14.68
N VAL A 40 0.33 -18.17 -14.24
CA VAL A 40 0.26 -17.15 -13.17
C VAL A 40 -0.46 -15.90 -13.66
N ILE A 41 -0.21 -15.47 -14.90
CA ILE A 41 -0.86 -14.29 -15.50
C ILE A 41 -2.36 -14.53 -15.66
N ASP A 42 -2.76 -15.73 -16.08
CA ASP A 42 -4.15 -16.09 -16.34
C ASP A 42 -4.97 -16.29 -15.07
N ARG A 43 -4.31 -16.53 -13.92
CA ARG A 43 -4.91 -16.76 -12.59
C ARG A 43 -4.73 -15.57 -11.64
N ASP A 44 -4.63 -14.37 -12.21
CA ASP A 44 -4.55 -13.12 -11.46
C ASP A 44 -5.91 -12.42 -11.42
N TYR A 45 -6.38 -12.15 -10.20
CA TYR A 45 -7.74 -11.68 -9.91
C TYR A 45 -7.73 -10.29 -9.25
N GLY A 46 -6.88 -9.40 -9.78
CA GLY A 46 -6.70 -8.05 -9.28
C GLY A 46 -7.64 -7.00 -9.88
N CYS A 47 -7.69 -5.84 -9.22
CA CYS A 47 -8.41 -4.64 -9.68
C CYS A 47 -7.53 -3.42 -9.96
N GLY A 48 -6.26 -3.43 -9.54
CA GLY A 48 -5.27 -2.39 -9.82
C GLY A 48 -3.86 -2.92 -9.99
N ASP A 49 -2.89 -2.02 -10.17
CA ASP A 49 -1.46 -2.36 -10.22
C ASP A 49 -0.68 -1.56 -9.16
N PRO A 50 -0.65 -2.04 -7.90
CA PRO A 50 0.09 -1.38 -6.84
C PRO A 50 1.61 -1.46 -7.03
N SER A 51 2.11 -2.35 -7.91
CA SER A 51 3.54 -2.53 -8.15
C SER A 51 4.22 -1.30 -8.78
N LYS A 52 3.43 -0.41 -9.41
CA LYS A 52 3.91 0.87 -9.97
C LYS A 52 4.53 1.80 -8.93
N TYR A 53 4.20 1.58 -7.66
CA TYR A 53 4.65 2.41 -6.56
C TYR A 53 5.79 1.76 -5.78
N VAL A 54 6.30 0.59 -6.20
CA VAL A 54 7.48 -0.05 -5.62
C VAL A 54 8.75 0.60 -6.17
N ARG A 55 9.80 0.73 -5.34
CA ARG A 55 11.07 1.37 -5.69
C ARG A 55 12.23 0.35 -5.63
N PRO A 56 13.34 0.59 -6.38
CA PRO A 56 14.54 -0.24 -6.31
C PRO A 56 15.09 -0.38 -4.89
N GLY A 57 15.52 -1.60 -4.53
CA GLY A 57 16.15 -1.92 -3.25
C GLY A 57 15.20 -2.08 -2.06
N GLU A 58 13.88 -1.95 -2.25
CA GLU A 58 12.91 -2.06 -1.17
C GLU A 58 12.65 -3.51 -0.73
N THR A 59 12.28 -3.67 0.54
CA THR A 59 11.58 -4.86 1.04
C THR A 59 10.07 -4.68 0.88
N VAL A 60 9.45 -5.51 0.05
CA VAL A 60 8.03 -5.44 -0.32
C VAL A 60 7.27 -6.58 0.37
N LEU A 61 6.11 -6.30 0.94
CA LEU A 61 5.15 -7.31 1.40
C LEU A 61 3.89 -7.26 0.53
N ASP A 62 3.53 -8.36 -0.11
CA ASP A 62 2.33 -8.52 -0.93
C ASP A 62 1.27 -9.33 -0.17
N LEU A 63 0.19 -8.67 0.23
CA LEU A 63 -0.91 -9.28 0.97
C LEU A 63 -1.94 -9.88 0.01
N GLY A 64 -2.17 -11.19 0.17
CA GLY A 64 -3.01 -11.97 -0.74
C GLY A 64 -2.34 -12.21 -2.08
N SER A 65 -1.08 -12.67 -2.03
CA SER A 65 -0.19 -12.76 -3.20
C SER A 65 -0.68 -13.72 -4.30
N GLY A 66 -1.63 -14.61 -3.99
CA GLY A 66 -2.21 -15.56 -4.94
C GLY A 66 -1.14 -16.41 -5.63
N GLY A 67 -1.22 -16.52 -6.96
CA GLY A 67 -0.20 -17.18 -7.79
C GLY A 67 1.13 -16.43 -7.89
N GLY A 68 1.29 -15.27 -7.24
CA GLY A 68 2.54 -14.54 -7.11
C GLY A 68 2.80 -13.48 -8.18
N LYS A 69 1.82 -13.10 -9.01
CA LYS A 69 2.05 -12.17 -10.13
C LYS A 69 2.63 -10.83 -9.67
N ILE A 70 2.03 -10.19 -8.66
CA ILE A 70 2.54 -8.92 -8.11
C ILE A 70 3.93 -9.12 -7.50
N CYS A 71 4.15 -10.22 -6.77
CA CYS A 71 5.47 -10.58 -6.27
C CYS A 71 6.54 -10.68 -7.37
N PHE A 72 6.24 -11.33 -8.50
CA PHE A 72 7.17 -11.47 -9.62
C PHE A 72 7.43 -10.15 -10.36
N ILE A 73 6.44 -9.26 -10.43
CA ILE A 73 6.63 -7.91 -10.95
C ILE A 73 7.50 -7.10 -9.98
N ALA A 74 7.16 -7.10 -8.69
CA ALA A 74 7.88 -6.38 -7.65
C ALA A 74 9.35 -6.82 -7.57
N SER A 75 9.64 -8.11 -7.68
CA SER A 75 11.00 -8.66 -7.69
C SER A 75 11.89 -8.01 -8.76
N GLN A 76 11.34 -7.81 -9.97
CA GLN A 76 12.02 -7.13 -11.06
C GLN A 76 12.19 -5.62 -10.84
N VAL A 77 11.28 -4.98 -10.10
CA VAL A 77 11.33 -3.55 -9.78
C VAL A 77 12.36 -3.28 -8.69
N VAL A 78 12.35 -4.08 -7.61
CA VAL A 78 13.28 -3.92 -6.48
C VAL A 78 14.70 -4.34 -6.84
N GLY A 79 14.85 -5.30 -7.77
CA GLY A 79 16.15 -5.79 -8.20
C GLY A 79 16.82 -6.75 -7.20
N GLU A 80 18.00 -7.25 -7.55
CA GLU A 80 18.75 -8.28 -6.79
C GLU A 80 18.99 -7.95 -5.31
N HIS A 81 19.06 -6.67 -4.96
CA HIS A 81 19.32 -6.21 -3.59
C HIS A 81 18.06 -5.89 -2.78
N GLY A 82 16.89 -5.87 -3.41
CA GLY A 82 15.62 -5.77 -2.69
C GLY A 82 15.07 -7.15 -2.35
N HIS A 83 13.95 -7.18 -1.62
CA HIS A 83 13.31 -8.42 -1.19
C HIS A 83 11.80 -8.34 -1.37
N VAL A 84 11.16 -9.46 -1.67
CA VAL A 84 9.71 -9.52 -1.82
C VAL A 84 9.16 -10.69 -1.02
N ILE A 85 8.14 -10.43 -0.21
CA ILE A 85 7.47 -11.44 0.60
C ILE A 85 6.01 -11.49 0.15
N GLY A 86 5.55 -12.64 -0.32
CA GLY A 86 4.14 -12.87 -0.65
C GLY A 86 3.46 -13.66 0.46
N VAL A 87 2.33 -13.17 0.98
CA VAL A 87 1.51 -13.88 1.98
C VAL A 87 0.19 -14.29 1.34
N ASP A 88 -0.19 -15.56 1.49
CA ASP A 88 -1.51 -16.06 1.10
C ASP A 88 -1.95 -17.19 2.04
N MET A 89 -3.25 -17.51 2.08
CA MET A 89 -3.80 -18.63 2.87
C MET A 89 -4.09 -19.86 2.00
N ASN A 90 -4.25 -19.69 0.69
CA ASN A 90 -4.66 -20.74 -0.23
C ASN A 90 -3.47 -21.61 -0.67
N ASP A 91 -3.53 -22.89 -0.33
CA ASP A 91 -2.48 -23.89 -0.62
C ASP A 91 -2.23 -24.09 -2.12
N ASP A 92 -3.28 -24.04 -2.96
CA ASP A 92 -3.15 -24.25 -4.40
C ASP A 92 -2.46 -23.04 -5.05
N MET A 93 -2.82 -21.83 -4.62
CA MET A 93 -2.19 -20.58 -5.07
C MET A 93 -0.72 -20.48 -4.65
N LEU A 94 -0.42 -20.79 -3.39
CA LEU A 94 0.96 -20.81 -2.89
C LEU A 94 1.79 -21.87 -3.62
N THR A 95 1.21 -23.03 -3.94
CA THR A 95 1.87 -24.06 -4.73
C THR A 95 2.23 -23.54 -6.11
N LEU A 96 1.27 -22.92 -6.81
CA LEU A 96 1.49 -22.29 -8.12
C LEU A 96 2.60 -21.23 -8.06
N ALA A 97 2.59 -20.38 -7.03
CA ALA A 97 3.58 -19.34 -6.82
C ALA A 97 4.99 -19.92 -6.59
N ARG A 98 5.12 -20.87 -5.66
CA ARG A 98 6.37 -21.55 -5.31
C ARG A 98 6.94 -22.37 -6.47
N ASP A 99 6.09 -23.01 -7.27
CA ASP A 99 6.51 -23.76 -8.48
C ASP A 99 6.92 -22.84 -9.65
N SER A 100 6.42 -21.60 -9.66
CA SER A 100 6.73 -20.60 -10.68
C SER A 100 7.99 -19.79 -10.35
N GLN A 101 8.29 -19.59 -9.07
CA GLN A 101 9.42 -18.80 -8.59
C GLN A 101 10.77 -19.18 -9.20
N PRO A 102 11.20 -20.46 -9.25
CA PRO A 102 12.49 -20.83 -9.84
C PRO A 102 12.61 -20.45 -11.32
N LYS A 103 11.51 -20.50 -12.08
CA LYS A 103 11.48 -20.15 -13.51
C LYS A 103 11.67 -18.65 -13.71
N VAL A 104 11.03 -17.84 -12.86
CA VAL A 104 11.18 -16.39 -12.87
C VAL A 104 12.59 -16.02 -12.43
N ALA A 105 13.10 -16.63 -11.36
CA ALA A 105 14.45 -16.41 -10.86
C ALA A 105 15.54 -16.71 -11.90
N GLU A 106 15.41 -17.82 -12.63
CA GLU A 106 16.31 -18.17 -13.74
C GLU A 106 16.25 -17.10 -14.86
N ALA A 107 15.06 -16.59 -15.18
CA ALA A 107 14.88 -15.61 -16.23
C ALA A 107 15.43 -14.21 -15.88
N ILE A 108 15.35 -13.80 -14.61
CA ILE A 108 15.81 -12.48 -14.14
C ILE A 108 17.25 -12.49 -13.62
N GLY A 109 17.79 -13.67 -13.26
CA GLY A 109 19.17 -13.88 -12.85
C GLY A 109 19.42 -13.86 -11.33
N TYR A 110 18.38 -13.77 -10.51
CA TYR A 110 18.46 -13.78 -9.05
C TYR A 110 17.14 -14.28 -8.44
N ASP A 111 17.19 -14.73 -7.19
CA ASP A 111 16.01 -15.13 -6.41
C ASP A 111 15.96 -14.31 -5.12
N ASN A 112 14.92 -13.51 -4.97
CA ASN A 112 14.73 -12.62 -3.84
C ASN A 112 13.28 -12.62 -3.33
N ILE A 113 12.53 -13.69 -3.62
CA ILE A 113 11.12 -13.82 -3.23
C ILE A 113 10.98 -14.86 -2.12
N THR A 114 10.11 -14.61 -1.15
CA THR A 114 9.69 -15.61 -0.14
C THR A 114 8.18 -15.68 -0.08
N PHE A 115 7.59 -16.87 -0.27
CA PHE A 115 6.15 -17.08 -0.11
C PHE A 115 5.82 -17.73 1.24
N ARG A 116 4.97 -17.07 2.02
CA ARG A 116 4.55 -17.48 3.37
C ARG A 116 3.06 -17.80 3.42
N LYS A 117 2.70 -18.80 4.22
CA LYS A 117 1.30 -19.16 4.45
C LYS A 117 0.78 -18.47 5.70
N GLY A 118 -0.21 -17.60 5.58
CA GLY A 118 -0.67 -16.78 6.70
C GLY A 118 -2.02 -16.10 6.45
N LYS A 119 -2.64 -15.61 7.52
CA LYS A 119 -3.78 -14.68 7.44
C LYS A 119 -3.21 -13.26 7.28
N ILE A 120 -3.78 -12.45 6.39
CA ILE A 120 -3.26 -11.08 6.18
C ILE A 120 -3.61 -10.15 7.35
N GLN A 121 -4.64 -10.48 8.12
CA GLN A 121 -5.02 -9.85 9.38
C GLN A 121 -4.21 -10.34 10.59
N ASP A 122 -3.25 -11.24 10.38
CA ASP A 122 -2.41 -11.81 11.43
C ASP A 122 -1.07 -12.30 10.84
N LEU A 123 -0.19 -11.35 10.57
CA LEU A 123 1.14 -11.55 9.99
C LEU A 123 2.16 -12.04 11.03
N ALA A 124 1.73 -12.32 12.26
CA ALA A 124 2.59 -12.88 13.29
C ALA A 124 2.62 -14.41 13.27
N ILE A 125 1.57 -15.08 12.77
CA ILE A 125 1.45 -16.54 12.78
C ILE A 125 1.78 -17.14 11.42
N ASP A 126 2.87 -17.92 11.35
CA ASP A 126 3.20 -18.73 10.16
C ASP A 126 2.41 -20.05 10.19
N ARG A 127 1.49 -20.22 9.24
CA ARG A 127 0.59 -21.38 9.18
C ARG A 127 1.29 -22.65 8.72
N ASP A 128 2.40 -22.54 8.00
CA ASP A 128 3.21 -23.71 7.65
C ASP A 128 3.91 -24.25 8.92
N GLU A 129 4.44 -23.36 9.78
CA GLU A 129 5.03 -23.76 11.07
C GLU A 129 3.99 -24.34 12.03
N VAL A 130 2.81 -23.72 12.14
CA VAL A 130 1.70 -24.25 12.95
C VAL A 130 1.29 -25.64 12.47
N GLN A 131 1.23 -25.86 11.16
CA GLN A 131 0.89 -27.17 10.59
C GLN A 131 1.94 -28.23 10.98
N ASP A 132 3.23 -27.89 10.93
CA ASP A 132 4.31 -28.79 11.32
C ASP A 132 4.36 -29.05 12.83
N TYR A 133 4.00 -28.06 13.64
CA TYR A 133 3.80 -28.23 15.08
C TYR A 133 2.67 -29.23 15.37
N LEU A 134 1.52 -29.09 14.71
CA LEU A 134 0.34 -29.94 14.91
C LEU A 134 0.57 -31.40 14.50
N LYS A 135 1.42 -31.67 13.51
CA LYS A 135 1.83 -33.05 13.15
C LYS A 135 2.53 -33.77 14.31
N GLN A 136 3.26 -33.01 15.12
CA GLN A 136 4.03 -33.52 16.26
C GLN A 136 3.23 -33.45 17.58
N HIS A 137 2.31 -32.49 17.69
CA HIS A 137 1.54 -32.16 18.90
C HIS A 137 0.04 -32.10 18.57
N PRO A 138 -0.62 -33.23 18.28
CA PRO A 138 -2.03 -33.24 17.93
C PRO A 138 -2.89 -32.76 19.12
N VAL A 139 -3.79 -31.82 18.85
CA VAL A 139 -4.75 -31.33 19.85
C VAL A 139 -5.92 -32.30 19.96
N THR A 140 -5.91 -33.14 20.98
CA THR A 140 -6.98 -34.13 21.25
C THR A 140 -7.73 -33.88 22.55
N ASP A 141 -7.23 -32.97 23.38
CA ASP A 141 -7.80 -32.58 24.67
C ASP A 141 -7.45 -31.12 25.00
N ASP A 142 -7.97 -30.65 26.13
CA ASP A 142 -7.75 -29.28 26.64
C ASP A 142 -6.28 -28.99 26.99
N ALA A 143 -5.49 -30.00 27.36
CA ALA A 143 -4.06 -29.81 27.60
C ALA A 143 -3.31 -29.53 26.28
N GLY A 144 -3.63 -30.27 25.22
CA GLY A 144 -3.13 -30.00 23.88
C GLY A 144 -3.56 -28.62 23.35
N LEU A 145 -4.81 -28.21 23.62
CA LEU A 145 -5.29 -26.89 23.22
C LEU A 145 -4.48 -25.77 23.88
N ARG A 146 -4.26 -25.85 25.20
CA ARG A 146 -3.43 -24.86 25.93
C ARG A 146 -1.98 -24.84 25.46
N ALA A 147 -1.43 -25.99 25.07
CA ALA A 147 -0.08 -26.06 24.51
C ALA A 147 -0.01 -25.35 23.16
N LEU A 148 -1.01 -25.53 22.28
CA LEU A 148 -1.11 -24.80 21.03
C LEU A 148 -1.27 -23.29 21.27
N GLU A 149 -2.14 -22.88 22.19
CA GLU A 149 -2.33 -21.45 22.54
C GLU A 149 -1.02 -20.82 23.04
N ALA A 150 -0.28 -21.53 23.89
CA ALA A 150 1.02 -21.08 24.37
C ALA A 150 2.05 -20.97 23.23
N TYR A 151 2.08 -21.95 22.32
CA TYR A 151 2.97 -21.93 21.15
C TYR A 151 2.65 -20.74 20.22
N LEU A 152 1.38 -20.48 19.92
CA LEU A 152 0.98 -19.33 19.11
C LEU A 152 1.32 -18.00 19.79
N ALA A 153 1.10 -17.89 21.10
CA ALA A 153 1.47 -16.70 21.87
C ALA A 153 2.99 -16.46 21.90
N GLU A 154 3.79 -17.52 21.97
CA GLU A 154 5.25 -17.46 21.89
C GLU A 154 5.72 -17.04 20.50
N GLN A 155 5.16 -17.61 19.44
CA GLN A 155 5.46 -17.25 18.06
C GLN A 155 5.23 -15.74 17.83
N ARG A 156 4.07 -15.21 18.24
CA ARG A 156 3.78 -13.76 18.13
C ARG A 156 4.81 -12.86 18.80
N ARG A 157 5.37 -13.30 19.92
CA ARG A 157 6.26 -12.49 20.76
C ARG A 157 7.73 -12.62 20.38
N GLU A 158 8.15 -13.81 19.95
CA GLU A 158 9.58 -14.13 19.81
C GLU A 158 10.02 -14.37 18.36
N SER A 159 9.11 -14.81 17.49
CA SER A 159 9.43 -15.16 16.10
C SER A 159 8.19 -15.00 15.22
N PRO A 160 7.68 -13.76 15.05
CA PRO A 160 6.54 -13.53 14.18
C PRO A 160 6.88 -13.89 12.74
N MET A 161 5.89 -14.31 11.96
CA MET A 161 6.09 -14.62 10.53
C MET A 161 6.65 -13.41 9.76
N ILE A 162 6.15 -12.21 10.08
CA ILE A 162 6.67 -10.92 9.62
C ILE A 162 6.96 -10.05 10.84
N ASP A 163 8.24 -9.67 10.98
CA ASP A 163 8.74 -8.82 12.06
C ASP A 163 8.23 -7.38 11.96
N ASP A 164 8.09 -6.73 13.13
CA ASP A 164 7.77 -5.31 13.25
C ASP A 164 8.79 -4.46 12.49
N GLU A 165 8.33 -3.41 11.82
CA GLU A 165 9.20 -2.37 11.23
C GLU A 165 10.26 -2.88 10.23
N THR A 166 9.98 -3.97 9.51
CA THR A 166 10.91 -4.57 8.55
C THR A 166 10.56 -4.32 7.08
N ILE A 167 9.35 -3.84 6.81
CA ILE A 167 8.82 -3.69 5.46
C ILE A 167 8.87 -2.22 5.01
N ASP A 168 9.36 -1.99 3.79
CA ASP A 168 9.42 -0.64 3.21
C ASP A 168 8.10 -0.25 2.55
N VAL A 169 7.48 -1.21 1.87
CA VAL A 169 6.21 -1.03 1.19
C VAL A 169 5.33 -2.28 1.30
N VAL A 170 4.11 -2.09 1.78
CA VAL A 170 3.06 -3.12 1.73
C VAL A 170 2.20 -2.86 0.50
N VAL A 171 2.02 -3.87 -0.34
CA VAL A 171 1.13 -3.83 -1.49
C VAL A 171 -0.01 -4.82 -1.32
N SER A 172 -1.16 -4.50 -1.88
CA SER A 172 -2.27 -5.46 -1.96
C SER A 172 -3.20 -5.12 -3.11
N ASN A 173 -3.82 -6.16 -3.67
CA ASN A 173 -4.69 -6.05 -4.83
C ASN A 173 -5.97 -6.86 -4.63
N CYS A 174 -7.05 -6.18 -4.25
CA CYS A 174 -8.41 -6.72 -4.22
C CYS A 174 -8.69 -7.85 -3.19
N VAL A 175 -7.93 -7.92 -2.08
CA VAL A 175 -8.13 -8.96 -1.06
C VAL A 175 -8.58 -8.45 0.31
N LEU A 176 -8.47 -7.16 0.63
CA LEU A 176 -8.86 -6.66 1.96
C LEU A 176 -10.38 -6.78 2.15
N ASN A 177 -11.15 -6.63 1.07
CA ASN A 177 -12.60 -6.82 1.09
C ASN A 177 -13.06 -8.25 1.38
N LEU A 178 -12.15 -9.23 1.38
CA LEU A 178 -12.45 -10.62 1.72
C LEU A 178 -12.27 -10.91 3.22
N VAL A 179 -11.66 -10.00 3.97
CA VAL A 179 -11.47 -10.11 5.41
C VAL A 179 -12.79 -9.82 6.13
N ASP A 180 -13.09 -10.64 7.14
CA ASP A 180 -14.29 -10.50 7.96
C ASP A 180 -14.34 -9.12 8.63
N ALA A 181 -15.54 -8.57 8.77
CA ALA A 181 -15.73 -7.17 9.15
C ALA A 181 -15.15 -6.83 10.54
N ASP A 182 -15.16 -7.79 11.46
CA ASP A 182 -14.62 -7.69 12.81
C ASP A 182 -13.10 -7.86 12.89
N GLU A 183 -12.46 -8.37 11.84
CA GLU A 183 -11.00 -8.52 11.75
C GLU A 183 -10.34 -7.41 10.92
N LYS A 184 -11.12 -6.51 10.31
CA LYS A 184 -10.61 -5.43 9.48
C LYS A 184 -9.73 -4.45 10.24
N GLU A 185 -10.05 -4.11 11.48
CA GLU A 185 -9.19 -3.24 12.30
C GLU A 185 -7.81 -3.88 12.52
N LEU A 186 -7.78 -5.18 12.87
CA LEU A 186 -6.55 -5.96 13.03
C LEU A 186 -5.71 -5.98 11.74
N LEU A 187 -6.35 -6.04 10.58
CA LEU A 187 -5.66 -5.98 9.29
C LEU A 187 -4.89 -4.67 9.10
N PHE A 188 -5.50 -3.51 9.37
CA PHE A 188 -4.80 -2.24 9.24
C PHE A 188 -3.72 -2.06 10.31
N ASP A 189 -3.95 -2.55 11.53
CA ASP A 189 -2.95 -2.58 12.60
C ASP A 189 -1.74 -3.43 12.21
N GLU A 190 -1.94 -4.59 11.58
CA GLU A 190 -0.86 -5.45 11.10
C GLU A 190 -0.07 -4.81 9.96
N ILE A 191 -0.76 -4.15 9.00
CA ILE A 191 -0.09 -3.39 7.93
C ILE A 191 0.78 -2.29 8.55
N PHE A 192 0.26 -1.57 9.55
CA PHE A 192 1.00 -0.52 10.25
C PHE A 192 2.22 -1.09 11.00
N ARG A 193 2.03 -2.17 11.77
CA ARG A 193 3.07 -2.81 12.60
C ARG A 193 4.29 -3.22 11.78
N VAL A 194 4.08 -3.88 10.65
CA VAL A 194 5.20 -4.44 9.84
C VAL A 194 5.94 -3.39 9.04
N LEU A 195 5.32 -2.26 8.71
CA LEU A 195 5.97 -1.17 7.99
C LEU A 195 7.03 -0.50 8.87
N ARG A 196 8.21 -0.24 8.34
CA ARG A 196 9.19 0.61 9.04
C ARG A 196 8.70 2.06 9.15
N PRO A 197 9.26 2.89 10.05
CA PRO A 197 9.04 4.34 10.02
C PRO A 197 9.32 4.92 8.62
N GLY A 198 8.38 5.72 8.09
CA GLY A 198 8.45 6.26 6.73
C GLY A 198 8.13 5.26 5.62
N GLY A 199 7.86 3.99 5.95
CA GLY A 199 7.31 2.99 5.03
C GLY A 199 5.89 3.33 4.60
N ARG A 200 5.39 2.71 3.53
CA ARG A 200 4.07 3.03 2.97
C ARG A 200 3.22 1.81 2.63
N ALA A 201 1.92 1.92 2.81
CA ALA A 201 0.94 1.01 2.27
C ALA A 201 0.47 1.53 0.89
N VAL A 202 0.38 0.64 -0.09
CA VAL A 202 -0.13 0.91 -1.45
C VAL A 202 -1.20 -0.15 -1.76
N ILE A 203 -2.45 0.20 -1.48
CA ILE A 203 -3.54 -0.76 -1.49
C ILE A 203 -4.50 -0.42 -2.63
N SER A 204 -4.71 -1.36 -3.55
CA SER A 204 -5.74 -1.27 -4.58
C SER A 204 -6.89 -2.19 -4.22
N ASP A 205 -8.10 -1.64 -4.06
CA ASP A 205 -9.30 -2.44 -3.77
C ASP A 205 -10.56 -1.86 -4.42
N ILE A 206 -11.66 -2.61 -4.36
CA ILE A 206 -12.99 -2.15 -4.76
C ILE A 206 -13.61 -1.34 -3.62
N VAL A 207 -14.13 -0.16 -3.98
CA VAL A 207 -14.88 0.72 -3.09
C VAL A 207 -16.23 1.06 -3.69
N CYS A 208 -17.14 1.55 -2.85
CA CYS A 208 -18.48 1.94 -3.23
C CYS A 208 -18.85 3.35 -2.74
N ASP A 209 -19.82 3.96 -3.44
CA ASP A 209 -20.27 5.33 -3.16
C ASP A 209 -21.13 5.42 -1.87
N GLU A 210 -21.75 4.31 -1.46
CA GLU A 210 -22.66 4.18 -0.33
C GLU A 210 -22.31 2.96 0.52
N GLU A 211 -22.80 2.88 1.76
CA GLU A 211 -22.62 1.67 2.58
C GLU A 211 -23.36 0.48 1.96
N VAL A 212 -22.67 -0.67 1.89
CA VAL A 212 -23.26 -1.92 1.38
C VAL A 212 -24.32 -2.41 2.38
N PRO A 213 -25.59 -2.60 1.98
CA PRO A 213 -26.65 -3.08 2.86
C PRO A 213 -26.35 -4.45 3.48
N GLU A 214 -26.77 -4.69 4.73
CA GLU A 214 -26.59 -5.96 5.43
C GLU A 214 -27.06 -7.18 4.63
N ALA A 215 -28.15 -7.02 3.86
CA ALA A 215 -28.68 -8.08 3.00
C ALA A 215 -27.69 -8.51 1.90
N MET A 216 -26.95 -7.56 1.32
CA MET A 216 -25.87 -7.84 0.36
C MET A 216 -24.62 -8.36 1.07
N GLN A 217 -24.36 -7.92 2.30
CA GLN A 217 -23.25 -8.43 3.11
C GLN A 217 -23.41 -9.92 3.43
N ALA A 218 -24.65 -10.37 3.64
CA ALA A 218 -24.96 -11.77 3.93
C ALA A 218 -24.96 -12.70 2.70
N ASP A 219 -24.76 -12.18 1.49
CA ASP A 219 -24.75 -12.95 0.24
C ASP A 219 -23.34 -13.50 -0.06
N PRO A 220 -23.11 -14.83 -0.02
CA PRO A 220 -21.80 -15.43 -0.28
C PRO A 220 -21.26 -15.25 -1.71
N GLU A 221 -22.15 -15.12 -2.71
CA GLU A 221 -21.73 -14.93 -4.11
C GLU A 221 -21.21 -13.50 -4.33
N LEU A 222 -21.87 -12.51 -3.72
CA LEU A 222 -21.41 -11.12 -3.73
C LEU A 222 -20.14 -10.93 -2.89
N TRP A 223 -20.00 -11.67 -1.79
CA TRP A 223 -18.82 -11.59 -0.93
C TRP A 223 -17.56 -12.03 -1.65
N SER A 224 -17.63 -13.20 -2.26
CA SER A 224 -16.50 -13.77 -2.99
C SER A 224 -16.16 -13.00 -4.28
N GLY A 225 -16.99 -12.04 -4.71
CA GLY A 225 -16.69 -11.09 -5.78
C GLY A 225 -16.15 -9.73 -5.31
N CYS A 226 -15.74 -9.61 -4.04
CA CYS A 226 -15.27 -8.36 -3.41
C CYS A 226 -16.32 -7.23 -3.35
N ILE A 227 -17.62 -7.56 -3.40
CA ILE A 227 -18.71 -6.58 -3.39
C ILE A 227 -19.25 -6.39 -1.98
N SER A 228 -19.51 -7.48 -1.25
CA SER A 228 -20.13 -7.43 0.07
C SER A 228 -19.27 -6.79 1.15
N GLY A 229 -17.95 -7.05 1.11
CA GLY A 229 -17.00 -6.46 2.04
C GLY A 229 -16.47 -5.10 1.59
N ALA A 230 -16.93 -4.55 0.46
CA ALA A 230 -16.41 -3.29 -0.06
C ALA A 230 -16.61 -2.13 0.92
N TYR A 231 -15.54 -1.37 1.14
CA TYR A 231 -15.64 -0.14 1.90
C TYR A 231 -16.34 0.95 1.10
N LYS A 232 -17.08 1.81 1.81
CA LYS A 232 -17.40 3.15 1.31
C LYS A 232 -16.10 3.93 1.13
N LEU A 233 -16.00 4.77 0.10
CA LEU A 233 -14.79 5.58 -0.17
C LEU A 233 -14.22 6.28 1.06
N SER A 234 -15.04 7.00 1.84
CA SER A 234 -14.56 7.74 3.01
C SER A 234 -14.07 6.81 4.11
N THR A 235 -14.83 5.77 4.42
CA THR A 235 -14.52 4.80 5.47
C THR A 235 -13.26 3.99 5.14
N PHE A 236 -12.93 3.80 3.87
CA PHE A 236 -11.67 3.18 3.49
C PHE A 236 -10.47 4.05 3.87
N LEU A 237 -10.55 5.38 3.67
CA LEU A 237 -9.50 6.31 4.07
C LEU A 237 -9.42 6.45 5.60
N GLU A 238 -10.59 6.52 6.26
CA GLU A 238 -10.69 6.56 7.73
C GLU A 238 -10.05 5.33 8.37
N ALA A 239 -10.07 4.16 7.73
CA ALA A 239 -9.41 2.96 8.25
C ALA A 239 -7.89 3.12 8.35
N PHE A 240 -7.25 3.79 7.37
CA PHE A 240 -5.83 4.13 7.46
C PHE A 240 -5.57 5.18 8.55
N GLU A 241 -6.41 6.21 8.63
CA GLU A 241 -6.28 7.25 9.66
C GLU A 241 -6.38 6.67 11.07
N ASN A 242 -7.37 5.79 11.30
CA ASN A 242 -7.58 5.13 12.60
C ASN A 242 -6.40 4.23 13.01
N ALA A 243 -5.73 3.60 12.06
CA ALA A 243 -4.52 2.80 12.30
C ALA A 243 -3.26 3.66 12.50
N GLY A 244 -3.35 4.99 12.33
CA GLY A 244 -2.27 5.94 12.58
C GLY A 244 -1.43 6.32 11.36
N PHE A 245 -1.89 6.02 10.14
CA PHE A 245 -1.21 6.46 8.93
C PHE A 245 -1.36 7.98 8.69
N GLU A 246 -0.35 8.56 8.05
CA GLU A 246 -0.33 9.95 7.57
C GLU A 246 -0.13 9.99 6.04
N ASP A 247 -0.31 11.19 5.47
CA ASP A 247 -0.20 11.49 4.05
C ASP A 247 -1.05 10.56 3.19
N ILE A 248 -2.30 10.36 3.59
CA ILE A 248 -3.23 9.44 2.94
C ILE A 248 -3.70 10.05 1.61
N GLN A 249 -3.46 9.34 0.51
CA GLN A 249 -3.71 9.82 -0.85
C GLN A 249 -4.50 8.82 -1.67
N ILE A 250 -5.53 9.31 -2.38
CA ILE A 250 -6.16 8.57 -3.47
C ILE A 250 -5.26 8.71 -4.70
N ALA A 251 -4.43 7.69 -4.97
CA ALA A 251 -3.50 7.70 -6.09
C ALA A 251 -4.19 7.38 -7.43
N VAL A 252 -5.18 6.50 -7.40
CA VAL A 252 -6.02 6.15 -8.55
C VAL A 252 -7.47 6.03 -8.09
N LEU A 253 -8.40 6.60 -8.84
CA LEU A 253 -9.84 6.37 -8.67
C LEU A 253 -10.49 6.19 -10.04
N GLN A 254 -11.12 5.03 -10.24
CA GLN A 254 -11.76 4.72 -11.51
C GLN A 254 -13.01 5.59 -11.74
N THR A 255 -12.99 6.37 -12.83
CA THR A 255 -14.08 7.31 -13.18
C THR A 255 -15.38 6.62 -13.57
N GLU A 256 -15.32 5.44 -14.16
CA GLU A 256 -16.49 4.62 -14.52
C GLU A 256 -16.58 3.41 -13.58
N PRO A 257 -17.78 2.99 -13.17
CA PRO A 257 -17.93 1.85 -12.30
C PRO A 257 -17.55 0.57 -13.05
N TRP A 258 -16.83 -0.30 -12.36
CA TRP A 258 -16.58 -1.66 -12.84
C TRP A 258 -17.88 -2.47 -12.85
N ARG A 259 -18.70 -2.30 -11.80
CA ARG A 259 -20.00 -2.98 -11.65
C ARG A 259 -20.99 -2.08 -10.90
N VAL A 260 -22.27 -2.26 -11.21
CA VAL A 260 -23.38 -1.68 -10.43
C VAL A 260 -24.25 -2.82 -9.94
N VAL A 261 -24.48 -2.90 -8.63
CA VAL A 261 -25.32 -3.92 -7.99
C VAL A 261 -26.35 -3.23 -7.13
N GLU A 262 -27.63 -3.53 -7.34
CA GLU A 262 -28.76 -2.92 -6.63
C GLU A 262 -28.75 -1.38 -6.60
N GLY A 263 -28.15 -0.75 -7.62
CA GLY A 263 -28.02 0.71 -7.72
C GLY A 263 -26.77 1.29 -7.07
N ILE A 264 -25.96 0.48 -6.39
CA ILE A 264 -24.68 0.88 -5.80
C ILE A 264 -23.56 0.66 -6.83
N ALA A 265 -22.78 1.71 -7.07
CA ALA A 265 -21.65 1.68 -7.99
C ALA A 265 -20.37 1.24 -7.28
N PHE A 266 -19.69 0.25 -7.85
CA PHE A 266 -18.43 -0.31 -7.37
C PHE A 266 -17.29 0.05 -8.32
N ARG A 267 -16.19 0.55 -7.78
CA ARG A 267 -15.06 1.13 -8.54
C ARG A 267 -13.75 0.69 -7.91
N SER A 268 -12.72 0.56 -8.73
CA SER A 268 -11.37 0.40 -8.20
C SER A 268 -10.82 1.73 -7.68
N MET A 269 -10.17 1.68 -6.52
CA MET A 269 -9.41 2.78 -5.93
C MET A 269 -8.07 2.28 -5.41
N THR A 270 -7.00 3.03 -5.68
CA THR A 270 -5.68 2.81 -5.09
C THR A 270 -5.40 3.91 -4.08
N VAL A 271 -5.10 3.51 -2.85
CA VAL A 271 -4.70 4.40 -1.76
C VAL A 271 -3.22 4.21 -1.47
N ILE A 272 -2.53 5.32 -1.22
CA ILE A 272 -1.18 5.34 -0.66
C ILE A 272 -1.28 5.99 0.72
N ALA A 273 -0.73 5.35 1.73
CA ALA A 273 -0.71 5.86 3.10
C ALA A 273 0.66 5.59 3.72
N THR A 274 1.19 6.53 4.50
CA THR A 274 2.57 6.49 5.01
C THR A 274 2.57 6.27 6.52
N ARG A 275 3.39 5.33 7.00
CA ARG A 275 3.66 5.21 8.44
C ARG A 275 4.53 6.40 8.87
N PRO A 276 4.14 7.18 9.88
CA PRO A 276 4.94 8.32 10.34
C PRO A 276 6.38 7.93 10.69
N ASP A 277 7.31 8.85 10.43
CA ASP A 277 8.71 8.76 10.85
C ASP A 277 8.97 9.85 11.89
N GLU A 278 8.71 9.51 13.16
CA GLU A 278 8.85 10.45 14.28
C GLU A 278 10.31 10.89 14.48
N ASP A 279 11.27 10.01 14.19
CA ASP A 279 12.70 10.29 14.33
C ASP A 279 13.17 11.28 13.25
N ALA A 280 12.68 11.14 12.01
CA ALA A 280 12.97 12.11 10.95
C ALA A 280 12.39 13.50 11.28
N LEU A 281 11.19 13.55 11.85
CA LEU A 281 10.53 14.80 12.26
C LEU A 281 11.27 15.49 13.43
N GLN A 282 11.92 14.76 14.33
CA GLN A 282 12.62 15.35 15.49
C GLN A 282 14.09 15.75 15.22
N SER A 283 14.63 15.39 14.04
CA SER A 283 16.06 15.54 13.74
C SER A 283 16.56 16.99 13.56
N GLY A 284 15.69 18.02 13.57
CA GLY A 284 16.09 19.41 13.79
C GLY A 284 16.82 20.12 12.65
N ASP A 285 17.23 19.41 11.60
CA ASP A 285 18.26 19.88 10.65
C ASP A 285 17.68 20.67 9.45
N VAL A 286 16.36 20.87 9.39
CA VAL A 286 15.76 21.72 8.34
C VAL A 286 16.13 23.19 8.56
N SER A 287 16.26 23.62 9.81
CA SER A 287 16.72 24.97 10.18
C SER A 287 18.18 25.24 9.81
N ALA A 288 19.02 24.20 9.70
CA ALA A 288 20.43 24.31 9.32
C ALA A 288 20.64 24.38 7.80
N SER A 289 19.65 24.00 7.00
CA SER A 289 19.75 23.96 5.53
C SER A 289 19.80 25.35 4.86
N GLY A 290 19.38 26.41 5.56
CA GLY A 290 19.30 27.77 5.01
C GLY A 290 18.14 28.00 4.04
N TYR A 291 17.25 27.02 3.88
CA TYR A 291 16.05 27.10 3.04
C TYR A 291 14.78 27.26 3.88
N GLN A 292 13.88 28.11 3.40
CA GLN A 292 12.54 28.32 3.94
C GLN A 292 11.51 27.66 3.03
N ARG A 293 10.46 27.12 3.64
CA ARG A 293 9.32 26.49 2.94
C ARG A 293 8.06 27.31 3.15
N VAL A 294 7.26 27.45 2.10
CA VAL A 294 5.98 28.17 2.13
C VAL A 294 4.94 27.36 1.36
N TYR A 295 3.79 27.11 1.97
CA TYR A 295 2.68 26.44 1.29
C TYR A 295 2.19 27.29 0.10
N ARG A 296 2.13 26.69 -1.10
CA ARG A 296 1.80 27.38 -2.36
C ARG A 296 0.33 27.76 -2.48
N GLY A 297 -0.57 27.00 -1.85
CA GLY A 297 -2.01 27.06 -2.15
C GLY A 297 -2.44 26.00 -3.17
N PRO A 298 -3.68 26.07 -3.69
CA PRO A 298 -4.52 27.28 -3.81
C PRO A 298 -5.40 27.59 -2.59
N PHE A 299 -5.59 26.65 -1.66
CA PHE A 299 -6.43 26.87 -0.49
C PHE A 299 -5.82 27.91 0.45
N LYS A 300 -6.67 28.61 1.22
CA LYS A 300 -6.21 29.61 2.19
C LYS A 300 -5.33 28.98 3.26
N TYR A 301 -5.77 27.83 3.75
CA TYR A 301 -5.05 26.96 4.66
C TYR A 301 -5.33 25.51 4.26
N VAL A 302 -4.41 24.61 4.60
CA VAL A 302 -4.60 23.15 4.57
C VAL A 302 -4.20 22.58 5.91
N CYS A 303 -4.78 21.44 6.26
CA CYS A 303 -4.45 20.64 7.42
C CYS A 303 -3.90 19.32 6.90
N ASP A 304 -2.79 18.83 7.45
CA ASP A 304 -2.40 17.44 7.24
C ASP A 304 -3.04 16.51 8.29
N ASP A 305 -2.79 15.22 8.15
CA ASP A 305 -3.41 14.16 8.98
C ASP A 305 -2.97 14.23 10.45
N ALA A 306 -1.83 14.88 10.75
CA ALA A 306 -1.37 15.14 12.12
C ALA A 306 -2.00 16.41 12.75
N GLY A 307 -2.91 17.08 12.03
CA GLY A 307 -3.55 18.32 12.51
C GLY A 307 -2.72 19.58 12.28
N ARG A 308 -1.61 19.51 11.54
CA ARG A 308 -0.71 20.65 11.32
C ARG A 308 -1.30 21.56 10.24
N MET A 309 -1.43 22.84 10.56
CA MET A 309 -2.07 23.83 9.69
C MET A 309 -1.03 24.63 8.90
N TYR A 310 -1.12 24.58 7.57
CA TYR A 310 -0.26 25.35 6.68
C TYR A 310 -1.06 26.48 6.02
N THR A 311 -0.69 27.73 6.32
CA THR A 311 -1.31 28.90 5.69
C THR A 311 -0.55 29.28 4.42
N ARG A 312 -1.29 29.51 3.32
CA ARG A 312 -0.67 29.89 2.05
C ARG A 312 0.10 31.21 2.19
N GLY A 313 1.36 31.19 1.79
CA GLY A 313 2.24 32.37 1.84
C GLY A 313 2.95 32.60 3.17
N GLU A 314 2.63 31.83 4.21
CA GLU A 314 3.33 31.89 5.50
C GLU A 314 4.51 30.90 5.49
N VAL A 315 5.61 31.34 6.10
CA VAL A 315 6.82 30.52 6.24
C VAL A 315 6.57 29.43 7.27
N CYS A 316 6.82 28.19 6.89
CA CYS A 316 6.82 27.05 7.80
C CYS A 316 8.02 27.17 8.74
N THR A 317 7.78 27.18 10.04
CA THR A 317 8.81 27.25 11.09
C THR A 317 8.75 26.00 11.96
N ASP A 318 9.87 25.65 12.59
CA ASP A 318 9.97 24.54 13.55
C ASP A 318 9.41 23.23 12.95
N GLU A 319 8.50 22.58 13.66
CA GLU A 319 7.83 21.33 13.26
C GLU A 319 7.15 21.41 11.88
N LEU A 320 6.58 22.57 11.51
CA LEU A 320 5.99 22.75 10.18
C LEU A 320 7.05 22.72 9.07
N ALA A 321 8.27 23.19 9.34
CA ALA A 321 9.34 23.16 8.36
C ALA A 321 9.82 21.73 8.09
N GLU A 322 9.92 20.93 9.15
CA GLU A 322 10.25 19.50 9.11
C GLU A 322 9.15 18.71 8.40
N ALA A 323 7.90 18.88 8.81
CA ALA A 323 6.77 18.20 8.19
C ALA A 323 6.59 18.60 6.72
N ALA A 324 6.78 19.87 6.35
CA ALA A 324 6.73 20.33 4.96
C ALA A 324 7.92 19.86 4.09
N SER A 325 8.93 19.21 4.70
CA SER A 325 10.08 18.63 4.00
C SER A 325 9.87 17.20 3.53
N ARG A 326 8.85 16.52 4.05
CA ARG A 326 8.46 15.16 3.66
C ARG A 326 8.25 15.06 2.15
N GLU A 327 8.82 14.01 1.54
CA GLU A 327 8.80 13.80 0.08
C GLU A 327 7.36 13.75 -0.46
N THR A 328 6.44 13.19 0.31
CA THR A 328 5.02 12.97 0.01
C THR A 328 4.22 14.23 -0.29
N ILE A 329 4.60 15.37 0.31
CA ILE A 329 3.88 16.65 0.18
C ILE A 329 4.76 17.81 -0.26
N ALA A 330 6.06 17.58 -0.48
CA ALA A 330 7.04 18.62 -0.76
C ALA A 330 6.72 19.48 -2.00
N ASP A 331 6.02 18.93 -2.98
CA ASP A 331 5.60 19.61 -4.20
C ASP A 331 4.55 20.72 -3.96
N GLN A 332 3.78 20.61 -2.86
CA GLN A 332 2.84 21.64 -2.42
C GLN A 332 3.52 22.88 -1.83
N PHE A 333 4.83 22.80 -1.55
CA PHE A 333 5.60 23.88 -0.94
C PHE A 333 6.55 24.54 -1.94
N ALA A 334 6.72 25.86 -1.80
CA ALA A 334 7.79 26.61 -2.44
C ALA A 334 8.99 26.63 -1.51
N VAL A 335 10.18 26.43 -2.06
CA VAL A 335 11.45 26.45 -1.32
C VAL A 335 12.28 27.64 -1.79
N TYR A 336 12.77 28.47 -0.88
CA TYR A 336 13.66 29.59 -1.20
C TYR A 336 14.73 29.80 -0.11
N THR A 337 15.84 30.44 -0.44
CA THR A 337 16.90 30.74 0.53
C THR A 337 16.61 32.04 1.27
N SER A 338 16.78 32.03 2.61
CA SER A 338 16.74 33.26 3.42
C SER A 338 18.13 33.84 3.58
N ASP A 339 18.77 34.18 2.47
CA ASP A 339 20.15 34.66 2.50
C ASP A 339 20.19 36.17 2.80
N SER A 340 20.21 36.53 4.08
CA SER A 340 20.30 37.93 4.55
C SER A 340 21.61 38.61 4.17
N ASN A 341 22.61 37.84 3.69
CA ASN A 341 23.89 38.31 3.18
C ASN A 341 24.00 38.26 1.64
N ALA A 342 22.93 37.91 0.92
CA ALA A 342 22.93 38.03 -0.54
C ALA A 342 23.18 39.50 -0.91
N LYS A 343 24.33 39.77 -1.54
CA LYS A 343 24.62 41.11 -2.07
C LYS A 343 23.43 41.51 -2.94
N PRO A 344 22.73 42.63 -2.66
CA PRO A 344 21.68 43.10 -3.54
C PRO A 344 22.31 43.22 -4.92
N LYS A 345 21.76 42.52 -5.93
CA LYS A 345 22.12 42.80 -7.32
C LYS A 345 21.96 44.30 -7.48
N SER A 346 23.04 45.00 -7.81
CA SER A 346 22.99 46.46 -7.97
C SER A 346 21.97 46.76 -9.04
N PHE A 347 20.77 47.15 -8.61
CA PHE A 347 19.71 47.59 -9.51
C PHE A 347 20.05 49.04 -9.88
N SER A 348 20.97 49.20 -10.83
CA SER A 348 20.95 50.41 -11.63
C SER A 348 19.74 50.25 -12.54
N LEU A 349 18.62 50.89 -12.18
CA LEU A 349 17.64 51.26 -13.20
C LEU A 349 18.43 52.05 -14.24
N PRO A 350 18.40 51.69 -15.53
CA PRO A 350 19.02 52.53 -16.53
C PRO A 350 18.33 53.89 -16.47
N THR A 351 19.01 54.88 -15.88
CA THR A 351 18.68 56.28 -16.10
C THR A 351 18.85 56.49 -17.59
N ALA A 352 17.73 56.51 -18.32
CA ALA A 352 17.70 56.92 -19.71
C ALA A 352 18.12 58.40 -19.76
N THR A 353 19.42 58.66 -19.88
CA THR A 353 19.93 59.99 -20.21
C THR A 353 19.94 60.25 -21.72
N ASP A 354 19.59 59.25 -22.53
CA ASP A 354 19.35 59.42 -23.97
C ASP A 354 18.06 58.73 -24.38
N CYS A 355 16.92 59.33 -24.00
CA CYS A 355 15.72 59.20 -24.81
C CYS A 355 16.03 59.86 -26.15
N CYS A 356 16.19 59.01 -27.17
CA CYS A 356 16.52 59.36 -28.53
C CYS A 356 15.77 60.61 -29.01
N SER A 357 16.54 61.58 -29.48
CA SER A 357 16.13 62.52 -30.51
C SER A 357 16.12 61.75 -31.84
N GLY A 358 14.95 61.31 -32.29
CA GLY A 358 14.81 60.63 -33.58
C GLY A 358 13.38 60.20 -33.87
N ASP A 359 12.81 60.72 -34.95
CA ASP A 359 11.40 60.69 -35.35
C ASP A 359 10.84 59.30 -35.75
N SER A 360 10.77 58.34 -34.81
CA SER A 360 9.78 57.27 -34.94
C SER A 360 9.54 56.54 -33.61
N CYS A 361 8.46 56.92 -32.92
CA CYS A 361 7.78 56.05 -31.96
C CYS A 361 6.48 55.54 -32.61
N CYS A 362 6.31 54.22 -32.65
CA CYS A 362 5.40 53.50 -31.76
C CYS A 362 5.68 52.00 -31.83
#